data_AF-A0A5M3YBA6-F1
#
_entry.id   AF-A0A5M3YBA6-F1
#
_cell.length_a   1.000
_cell.length_b   1.000
_cell.length_c   1.000
_cell.angle_alpha   90.00
_cell.angle_beta   90.00
_cell.angle_gamma   90.00
#
_symmetry.space_group_name_H-M   'P 1'
#
loop_
_entity.id
_entity.type
_entity.pdbx_description
1 polymer ?
#
loop_
_entity_poly.entity_id
_entity_poly.type
_entity_poly.pdbx_seq_one_letter_code
_entity_poly.pdbx_strand_id
1 'polypeptide(L)'
;MSAARTTRAILATAAPIAAAVLFAGSAGAAPPQSLGTALTFGCLNQGSLASITAVTAQAGPEANPAIAPGHVLFSTAPGMGPMPAAGQVSVAWLNQSTGQAGIVDLEGTYPNLAKVVNTGPGTVLTTVFGSVNLSSGPICNSTPAAGTVTVG
;
A
#
# COMPACT_ATOMS: atom_id res chain seq x y z
N MET A 1 -38.08 50.32 6.00
CA MET A 1 -38.15 49.04 5.24
C MET A 1 -36.78 48.44 4.87
N SER A 2 -35.68 48.76 5.57
CA SER A 2 -34.32 48.40 5.10
C SER A 2 -33.55 47.35 5.93
N ALA A 3 -34.01 47.01 7.15
CA ALA A 3 -33.26 46.14 8.06
C ALA A 3 -33.50 44.64 7.86
N ALA A 4 -34.68 44.25 7.35
CA ALA A 4 -35.07 42.84 7.22
C ALA A 4 -34.49 42.14 5.96
N ARG A 5 -34.06 42.92 4.97
CA ARG A 5 -33.45 42.39 3.73
C ARG A 5 -32.00 41.95 3.94
N THR A 6 -31.26 42.70 4.74
CA THR A 6 -29.86 42.43 5.07
C THR A 6 -29.70 41.19 5.95
N THR A 7 -30.61 40.96 6.90
CA THR A 7 -30.57 39.77 7.77
C THR A 7 -30.84 38.47 6.99
N ARG A 8 -31.77 38.50 6.03
CA ARG A 8 -32.05 37.33 5.16
C ARG A 8 -30.90 36.99 4.23
N ALA A 9 -30.16 37.98 3.73
CA ALA A 9 -29.01 37.75 2.85
C ALA A 9 -27.84 37.06 3.59
N ILE A 10 -27.65 37.37 4.87
CA ILE A 10 -26.56 36.81 5.70
C ILE A 10 -26.87 35.36 6.10
N LEU A 11 -28.14 35.02 6.37
CA LEU A 11 -28.56 33.65 6.67
C LEU A 11 -28.53 32.73 5.44
N ALA A 12 -28.72 33.27 4.23
CA ALA A 12 -28.71 32.49 3.00
C ALA A 12 -27.29 32.03 2.57
N THR A 13 -26.24 32.73 2.99
CA THR A 13 -24.85 32.40 2.62
C THR A 13 -24.11 31.57 3.67
N ALA A 14 -24.55 31.60 4.94
CA ALA A 14 -23.93 30.82 6.01
C ALA A 14 -24.31 29.33 5.98
N ALA A 15 -25.53 29.00 5.55
CA ALA A 15 -26.04 27.63 5.48
C ALA A 15 -25.24 26.70 4.55
N PRO A 16 -24.85 27.07 3.30
CA PRO A 16 -24.10 26.18 2.43
C PRO A 16 -22.66 25.95 2.90
N ILE A 17 -22.04 26.93 3.56
CA ILE A 17 -20.66 26.81 4.08
C ILE A 17 -20.64 25.84 5.27
N ALA A 18 -21.62 25.93 6.17
CA ALA A 18 -21.75 24.98 7.28
C ALA A 18 -22.04 23.55 6.78
N ALA A 19 -22.84 23.40 5.72
CA ALA A 19 -23.10 22.08 5.12
C ALA A 19 -21.87 21.49 4.44
N ALA A 20 -21.03 22.29 3.77
CA ALA A 20 -19.83 21.80 3.10
C ALA A 20 -18.77 21.25 4.09
N VAL A 21 -18.69 21.79 5.31
CA VAL A 21 -17.78 21.28 6.36
C VAL A 21 -18.28 19.97 6.96
N LEU A 22 -19.59 19.72 6.97
CA LEU A 22 -20.19 18.49 7.51
C LEU A 22 -20.08 17.28 6.57
N PHE A 23 -19.82 17.50 5.27
CA PHE A 23 -19.64 16.45 4.26
C PHE A 23 -18.19 16.24 3.81
N ALA A 24 -17.24 16.92 4.45
CA ALA A 24 -15.84 16.50 4.40
C ALA A 24 -15.70 15.21 5.21
N GLY A 25 -16.20 14.10 4.64
CA GLY A 25 -15.88 12.78 5.16
C GLY A 25 -14.37 12.67 5.25
N SER A 26 -13.86 12.15 6.37
CA SER A 26 -12.47 11.74 6.46
C SER A 26 -12.19 10.89 5.23
N ALA A 27 -11.30 11.34 4.35
CA ALA A 27 -10.82 10.52 3.25
C ALA A 27 -10.12 9.33 3.90
N GLY A 28 -10.88 8.26 4.18
CA GLY A 28 -10.33 6.97 4.53
C GLY A 28 -9.58 6.49 3.31
N ALA A 29 -8.40 5.95 3.53
CA ALA A 29 -7.61 5.43 2.45
C ALA A 29 -8.31 4.24 1.79
N ALA A 30 -7.85 3.94 0.58
CA ALA A 30 -8.33 2.76 -0.11
C ALA A 30 -7.99 1.52 0.73
N PRO A 31 -8.90 0.54 0.86
CA PRO A 31 -8.59 -0.71 1.54
C PRO A 31 -7.36 -1.37 0.90
N PRO A 32 -6.57 -2.15 1.66
CA PRO A 32 -5.39 -2.81 1.12
C PRO A 32 -5.75 -3.62 -0.13
N GLN A 33 -5.06 -3.31 -1.22
CA GLN A 33 -5.26 -3.85 -2.54
C GLN A 33 -4.30 -5.00 -2.75
N SER A 34 -4.76 -6.13 -3.28
CA SER A 34 -3.86 -7.22 -3.66
C SER A 34 -3.03 -6.82 -4.89
N LEU A 35 -1.71 -6.95 -4.78
CA LEU A 35 -0.78 -6.88 -5.92
C LEU A 35 -0.52 -8.26 -6.55
N GLY A 36 -1.24 -9.29 -6.08
CA GLY A 36 -1.05 -10.68 -6.45
C GLY A 36 -0.21 -11.44 -5.43
N THR A 37 0.43 -12.51 -5.91
CA THR A 37 1.17 -13.44 -5.07
C THR A 37 2.54 -13.75 -5.67
N ALA A 38 3.57 -13.70 -4.84
CA ALA A 38 4.90 -14.16 -5.19
C ALA A 38 5.02 -15.66 -4.90
N LEU A 39 5.37 -16.45 -5.93
CA LEU A 39 5.58 -17.88 -5.84
C LEU A 39 7.08 -18.16 -5.70
N THR A 40 7.48 -18.82 -4.64
CA THR A 40 8.84 -19.32 -4.49
C THR A 40 8.86 -20.81 -4.81
N PHE A 41 9.75 -21.25 -5.71
CA PHE A 41 9.93 -22.67 -6.04
C PHE A 41 11.29 -23.18 -5.58
N GLY A 42 11.38 -24.48 -5.29
CA GLY A 42 12.66 -25.17 -5.08
C GLY A 42 13.28 -24.99 -3.70
N CYS A 43 12.58 -24.34 -2.78
CA CYS A 43 13.06 -24.10 -1.42
C CYS A 43 12.61 -25.19 -0.44
N LEU A 44 13.30 -26.34 -0.50
CA LEU A 44 12.94 -27.59 0.20
C LEU A 44 12.99 -27.57 1.74
N ASN A 45 13.27 -26.43 2.39
CA ASN A 45 13.63 -26.37 3.81
C ASN A 45 12.52 -26.81 4.78
N GLN A 46 11.28 -27.01 4.34
CA GLN A 46 10.17 -27.43 5.21
C GLN A 46 9.24 -28.47 4.54
N GLY A 47 9.78 -29.29 3.64
CA GLY A 47 8.99 -30.37 3.01
C GLY A 47 7.97 -29.91 1.98
N SER A 48 8.00 -28.64 1.55
CA SER A 48 7.22 -28.14 0.42
C SER A 48 8.12 -27.79 -0.76
N LEU A 49 7.59 -28.03 -1.96
CA LEU A 49 8.22 -27.67 -3.23
C LEU A 49 8.02 -26.18 -3.56
N ALA A 50 7.02 -25.54 -2.95
CA ALA A 50 6.71 -24.14 -3.16
C ALA A 50 6.09 -23.45 -1.93
N SER A 51 6.26 -22.13 -1.86
CA SER A 51 5.56 -21.25 -0.92
C SER A 51 4.95 -20.06 -1.66
N ILE A 52 3.85 -19.54 -1.14
CA ILE A 52 3.13 -18.40 -1.73
C ILE A 52 3.13 -17.25 -0.74
N THR A 53 3.73 -16.13 -1.10
CA THR A 53 3.65 -14.89 -0.32
C THR A 53 2.60 -13.98 -0.94
N ALA A 54 1.60 -13.59 -0.16
CA ALA A 54 0.62 -12.61 -0.59
C ALA A 54 1.23 -11.21 -0.49
N VAL A 55 0.91 -10.34 -1.45
CA VAL A 55 1.45 -8.98 -1.50
C VAL A 55 0.28 -8.00 -1.60
N THR A 56 0.33 -6.95 -0.78
CA THR A 56 -0.67 -5.89 -0.80
C THR A 56 -0.05 -4.49 -0.86
N ALA A 57 -0.81 -3.55 -1.41
CA ALA A 57 -0.52 -2.12 -1.38
C ALA A 57 -1.72 -1.35 -0.83
N GLN A 58 -1.47 -0.39 0.03
CA GLN A 58 -2.50 0.45 0.63
C GLN A 58 -2.05 1.90 0.53
N ALA A 59 -2.75 2.69 -0.28
CA ALA A 59 -2.54 4.14 -0.32
C ALA A 59 -2.99 4.76 1.01
N GLY A 60 -2.42 5.90 1.40
CA GLY A 60 -2.91 6.74 2.49
C GLY A 60 -3.98 7.75 2.04
N PRO A 61 -4.58 8.51 2.98
CA PRO A 61 -4.26 8.52 4.40
C PRO A 61 -5.06 7.51 5.25
N GLU A 62 -4.38 6.77 6.13
CA GLU A 62 -5.00 5.88 7.14
C GLU A 62 -4.55 6.21 8.56
N ALA A 63 -5.42 5.95 9.54
CA ALA A 63 -5.10 6.12 10.97
C ALA A 63 -4.42 4.90 11.59
N ASN A 64 -4.69 3.70 11.08
CA ASN A 64 -4.12 2.46 11.60
C ASN A 64 -3.91 1.41 10.48
N PRO A 65 -2.67 1.15 10.05
CA PRO A 65 -1.45 1.86 10.44
C PRO A 65 -1.46 3.32 9.95
N ALA A 66 -0.67 4.19 10.60
CA ALA A 66 -0.57 5.59 10.19
C ALA A 66 0.13 5.68 8.81
N ILE A 67 -0.63 6.02 7.77
CA ILE A 67 -0.13 6.24 6.42
C ILE A 67 -0.46 7.69 6.04
N ALA A 68 0.54 8.48 5.67
CA ALA A 68 0.33 9.86 5.26
C ALA A 68 -0.25 9.95 3.83
N PRO A 69 -0.93 11.06 3.45
CA PRO A 69 -1.29 11.33 2.06
C PRO A 69 -0.07 11.23 1.13
N GLY A 70 -0.27 10.80 -0.12
CA GLY A 70 0.84 10.59 -1.06
C GLY A 70 1.76 9.40 -0.73
N HIS A 71 1.46 8.60 0.31
CA HIS A 71 2.25 7.43 0.68
C HIS A 71 1.49 6.14 0.39
N VAL A 72 2.25 5.07 0.18
CA VAL A 72 1.75 3.70 0.04
C VAL A 72 2.44 2.80 1.06
N LEU A 73 1.65 2.05 1.82
CA LEU A 73 2.11 0.90 2.57
C LEU A 73 2.14 -0.31 1.65
N PHE A 74 3.33 -0.83 1.39
CA PHE A 74 3.49 -2.16 0.80
C PHE A 74 3.66 -3.18 1.93
N SER A 75 2.97 -4.31 1.84
CA SER A 75 3.13 -5.38 2.83
C SER A 75 3.03 -6.76 2.22
N THR A 76 3.69 -7.71 2.88
CA THR A 76 3.61 -9.14 2.56
C THR A 76 2.97 -9.91 3.70
N ALA A 77 2.34 -11.03 3.37
CA ALA A 77 1.75 -11.94 4.33
C ALA A 77 1.88 -13.40 3.86
N PRO A 78 1.76 -14.38 4.79
CA PRO A 78 1.65 -15.77 4.40
C PRO A 78 0.44 -15.98 3.46
N GLY A 79 0.67 -16.53 2.27
CA GLY A 79 -0.40 -16.93 1.35
C GLY A 79 -0.74 -18.41 1.49
N MET A 80 0.23 -19.29 1.23
CA MET A 80 0.06 -20.75 1.31
C MET A 80 1.40 -21.49 1.42
N GLY A 81 1.39 -22.65 2.09
CA GLY A 81 2.55 -23.53 2.27
C GLY A 81 3.39 -23.16 3.49
N PRO A 82 4.35 -24.03 3.86
CA PRO A 82 5.32 -23.70 4.90
C PRO A 82 6.22 -22.55 4.42
N MET A 83 6.41 -21.55 5.27
CA MET A 83 7.13 -20.33 4.94
C MET A 83 8.61 -20.48 5.29
N PRO A 84 9.53 -20.14 4.38
CA PRO A 84 10.96 -20.21 4.68
C PRO A 84 11.32 -19.32 5.88
N ALA A 85 12.37 -19.72 6.61
CA ALA A 85 12.76 -19.07 7.85
C ALA A 85 13.24 -17.62 7.66
N ALA A 86 13.72 -17.26 6.47
CA ALA A 86 14.15 -15.91 6.13
C ALA A 86 13.92 -15.60 4.65
N GLY A 87 13.72 -14.32 4.37
CA GLY A 87 13.64 -13.80 3.01
C GLY A 87 13.77 -12.29 2.97
N GLN A 88 14.24 -11.78 1.85
CA GLN A 88 14.29 -10.35 1.54
C GLN A 88 13.29 -10.09 0.41
N VAL A 89 12.44 -9.10 0.60
CA VAL A 89 11.46 -8.65 -0.39
C VAL A 89 11.68 -7.17 -0.63
N SER A 90 11.72 -6.79 -1.91
CA SER A 90 11.89 -5.42 -2.36
C SER A 90 10.74 -5.06 -3.29
N VAL A 91 10.39 -3.78 -3.29
CA VAL A 91 9.36 -3.20 -4.15
C VAL A 91 10.02 -2.18 -5.06
N ALA A 92 9.91 -2.38 -6.37
CA ALA A 92 10.17 -1.33 -7.35
C ALA A 92 8.84 -0.66 -7.71
N TRP A 93 8.84 0.68 -7.76
CA TRP A 93 7.65 1.45 -8.04
C TRP A 93 7.94 2.63 -8.97
N LEU A 94 6.92 3.05 -9.70
CA LEU A 94 6.91 4.17 -10.62
C LEU A 94 5.56 4.90 -10.51
N ASN A 95 5.57 6.16 -10.11
CA ASN A 95 4.42 7.05 -10.20
C ASN A 95 4.32 7.61 -11.62
N GLN A 96 3.30 7.19 -12.36
CA GLN A 96 3.07 7.59 -13.75
C GLN A 96 2.62 9.05 -13.88
N SER A 97 2.11 9.65 -12.80
CA SER A 97 1.62 11.04 -12.79
C SER A 97 2.75 12.04 -12.53
N THR A 98 3.72 11.69 -11.68
CA THR A 98 4.81 12.60 -11.28
C THR A 98 6.17 12.23 -11.87
N GLY A 99 6.33 11.01 -12.40
CA GLY A 99 7.61 10.47 -12.87
C GLY A 99 8.54 10.02 -11.74
N GLN A 100 8.12 10.10 -10.47
CA GLN A 100 8.90 9.59 -9.34
C GLN A 100 8.98 8.07 -9.38
N ALA A 101 10.13 7.51 -9.01
CA ALA A 101 10.35 6.07 -8.99
C ALA A 101 11.36 5.70 -7.90
N GLY A 102 11.38 4.43 -7.52
CA GLY A 102 12.35 3.93 -6.56
C GLY A 102 12.31 2.42 -6.40
N ILE A 103 13.31 1.90 -5.69
CA ILE A 103 13.37 0.52 -5.21
C ILE A 103 13.59 0.58 -3.72
N VAL A 104 12.83 -0.21 -2.98
CA VAL A 104 12.79 -0.16 -1.53
C VAL A 104 12.63 -1.56 -0.96
N ASP A 105 13.53 -1.91 -0.04
CA ASP A 105 13.44 -3.15 0.74
C ASP A 105 12.38 -3.02 1.81
N LEU A 106 11.50 -4.03 1.91
CA LEU A 106 10.52 -4.16 2.97
C LEU A 106 11.20 -4.59 4.26
N GLU A 107 10.68 -4.09 5.39
CA GLU A 107 11.28 -4.27 6.70
C GLU A 107 10.42 -5.17 7.59
N GLY A 108 11.02 -5.82 8.58
CA GLY A 108 10.33 -6.68 9.54
C GLY A 108 10.85 -8.13 9.53
N THR A 109 9.97 -9.07 9.86
CA THR A 109 10.28 -10.50 9.89
C THR A 109 9.49 -11.21 8.81
N TYR A 110 10.21 -11.83 7.86
CA TYR A 110 9.59 -12.61 6.80
C TYR A 110 8.69 -13.73 7.38
N PRO A 111 7.47 -13.95 6.85
CA PRO A 111 6.88 -13.39 5.64
C PRO A 111 6.06 -12.11 5.83
N ASN A 112 6.07 -11.51 7.03
CA ASN A 112 5.32 -10.28 7.35
C ASN A 112 6.26 -9.06 7.26
N LEU A 113 6.62 -8.71 6.04
CA LEU A 113 7.44 -7.53 5.75
C LEU A 113 6.54 -6.38 5.34
N ALA A 114 6.90 -5.16 5.73
CA ALA A 114 6.10 -3.99 5.42
C ALA A 114 6.98 -2.74 5.31
N LYS A 115 6.56 -1.78 4.48
CA LYS A 115 7.16 -0.45 4.44
C LYS A 115 6.22 0.59 3.86
N VAL A 116 6.22 1.76 4.48
CA VAL A 116 5.56 2.96 3.96
C VAL A 116 6.53 3.73 3.08
N VAL A 117 6.08 4.09 1.89
CA VAL A 117 6.89 4.73 0.86
C VAL A 117 6.18 6.00 0.39
N ASN A 118 6.90 7.11 0.32
CA ASN A 118 6.40 8.33 -0.31
C ASN A 118 6.48 8.17 -1.83
N THR A 119 5.34 7.87 -2.45
CA THR A 119 5.24 7.70 -3.91
C THR A 119 4.73 8.96 -4.60
N GLY A 120 4.24 9.93 -3.83
CA GLY A 120 3.46 11.06 -4.31
C GLY A 120 2.02 10.67 -4.72
N PRO A 121 1.13 11.65 -4.93
CA PRO A 121 -0.22 11.43 -5.43
C PRO A 121 -0.20 10.94 -6.89
N GLY A 122 -1.19 10.16 -7.30
CA GLY A 122 -1.34 9.65 -8.67
C GLY A 122 -1.34 8.12 -8.78
N THR A 123 -1.15 7.62 -10.00
CA THR A 123 -1.16 6.17 -10.27
C THR A 123 0.25 5.60 -10.18
N VAL A 124 0.46 4.68 -9.24
CA VAL A 124 1.74 4.02 -9.00
C VAL A 124 1.71 2.61 -9.57
N LEU A 125 2.56 2.34 -10.54
CA LEU A 125 2.89 0.99 -11.00
C LEU A 125 3.93 0.38 -10.07
N THR A 126 3.75 -0.87 -9.69
CA THR A 126 4.62 -1.55 -8.72
C THR A 126 4.92 -2.98 -9.15
N THR A 127 6.11 -3.44 -8.83
CA THR A 127 6.52 -4.84 -8.89
C THR A 127 7.28 -5.21 -7.63
N VAL A 128 6.87 -6.32 -7.03
CA VAL A 128 7.42 -6.86 -5.79
C VAL A 128 8.19 -8.12 -6.15
N PHE A 129 9.45 -8.15 -5.75
CA PHE A 129 10.36 -9.25 -6.05
C PHE A 129 11.21 -9.53 -4.82
N GLY A 130 11.83 -10.70 -4.78
CA GLY A 130 12.60 -11.06 -3.60
C GLY A 130 13.22 -12.43 -3.70
N SER A 131 13.97 -12.76 -2.68
CA SER A 131 14.59 -14.06 -2.53
C SER A 131 14.39 -14.57 -1.11
N VAL A 132 14.35 -15.88 -0.97
CA VAL A 132 14.27 -16.53 0.33
C VAL A 132 15.56 -17.28 0.60
N ASN A 133 15.98 -17.26 1.86
CA ASN A 133 17.19 -17.93 2.32
C ASN A 133 16.79 -19.08 3.25
N LEU A 134 17.34 -20.26 2.96
CA LEU A 134 17.06 -21.48 3.72
C LEU A 134 18.00 -21.75 4.88
N SER A 135 18.79 -20.77 5.32
CA SER A 135 19.84 -20.83 6.36
C SER A 135 20.98 -21.84 6.10
N SER A 136 20.70 -22.98 5.48
CA SER A 136 21.63 -24.07 5.14
C SER A 136 21.49 -24.54 3.68
N GLY A 137 20.83 -23.78 2.81
CA GLY A 137 20.52 -24.17 1.43
C GLY A 137 20.69 -23.03 0.41
N PRO A 138 20.51 -23.32 -0.90
CA PRO A 138 20.59 -22.31 -1.95
C PRO A 138 19.52 -21.22 -1.78
N ILE A 139 19.85 -20.01 -2.20
CA ILE A 139 18.89 -18.88 -2.27
C ILE A 139 17.88 -19.20 -3.37
N CYS A 140 16.58 -19.19 -3.04
CA CYS A 140 15.54 -19.36 -4.04
C CYS A 140 14.94 -18.01 -4.42
N ASN A 141 14.78 -17.81 -5.73
CA ASN A 141 14.12 -16.63 -6.25
C ASN A 141 12.60 -16.79 -6.18
N SER A 142 11.90 -15.71 -5.84
CA SER A 142 10.43 -15.64 -5.88
C SER A 142 10.00 -14.97 -7.17
N THR A 143 8.94 -15.49 -7.81
CA THR A 143 8.37 -14.83 -8.98
C THR A 143 7.86 -13.44 -8.60
N PRO A 144 8.07 -12.42 -9.43
CA PRO A 144 7.58 -11.09 -9.13
C PRO A 144 6.05 -11.02 -9.14
N ALA A 145 5.48 -10.21 -8.26
CA ALA A 145 4.07 -9.84 -8.25
C ALA A 145 3.95 -8.37 -8.64
N ALA A 146 3.14 -8.05 -9.65
CA ALA A 146 3.01 -6.69 -10.18
C ALA A 146 1.56 -6.21 -10.13
N GLY A 147 1.39 -4.91 -9.92
CA GLY A 147 0.08 -4.29 -9.88
C GLY A 147 0.15 -2.78 -9.91
N THR A 148 -0.99 -2.14 -9.72
CA THR A 148 -1.09 -0.68 -9.65
C THR A 148 -1.91 -0.26 -8.45
N VAL A 149 -1.52 0.84 -7.83
CA VAL A 149 -2.25 1.49 -6.73
C VAL A 149 -2.46 2.97 -7.05
N THR A 150 -3.67 3.47 -6.79
CA THR A 150 -4.00 4.89 -6.94
C THR A 150 -3.88 5.59 -5.60
N VAL A 151 -3.13 6.69 -5.57
CA VAL A 151 -2.79 7.45 -4.37
C VAL A 151 -3.43 8.83 -4.45
N GLY A 152 -4.15 9.22 -3.39
CA GLY A 152 -4.80 10.52 -3.25
C GLY A 152 -3.88 11.62 -2.70
#